data_AF-A0A1G7IL36-F1
#
_entry.id   AF-A0A1G7IL36-F1
#
_cell.length_a   1.000
_cell.length_b   1.000
_cell.length_c   1.000
_cell.angle_alpha   90.00
_cell.angle_beta   90.00
_cell.angle_gamma   90.00
#
_symmetry.space_group_name_H-M   'P 1'
#
loop_
_entity.id
_entity.type
_entity.pdbx_description
1 polymer ?
#
loop_
_entity_poly.entity_id
_entity_poly.type
_entity_poly.pdbx_seq_one_letter_code
_entity_poly.pdbx_strand_id
1 'polypeptide(L)' 'MNVYIFKTSISPQDISFVNSILRSVIPKSSWNFDLEDCDHILRVESKKNITKLVQLNLQRDGFECEELL' A
#
# COMPACT_ATOMS: atom_id res chain seq x y z
N MET A 1 6.46 14.42 7.99
CA MET A 1 6.60 13.17 7.23
C MET A 1 5.66 12.22 7.93
N ASN A 2 4.70 11.67 7.19
CA ASN A 2 3.59 10.93 7.77
C ASN A 2 3.71 9.48 7.36
N VAL A 3 3.33 8.60 8.26
CA VAL A 3 3.27 7.16 8.05
C VAL A 3 1.80 6.78 7.92
N TYR A 4 1.46 6.14 6.81
CA TYR A 4 0.13 5.62 6.54
C TYR A 4 0.21 4.10 6.59
N ILE A 5 -0.69 3.47 7.32
CA ILE A 5 -0.73 2.03 7.51
C ILE A 5 -2.01 1.55 6.84
N PHE A 6 -1.90 0.50 6.02
CA PHE A 6 -3.04 -0.09 5.33
C PHE A 6 -3.09 -1.58 5.64
N LYS A 7 -4.29 -2.07 5.97
CA LYS A 7 -4.62 -3.49 5.89
C LYS A 7 -4.94 -3.81 4.43
N THR A 8 -4.34 -4.87 3.90
CA THR A 8 -4.52 -5.22 2.49
C THR A 8 -4.78 -6.71 2.31
N SER A 9 -5.16 -7.13 1.10
CA SER A 9 -5.21 -8.55 0.73
C SER A 9 -3.95 -9.00 -0.02
N ILE A 10 -2.85 -8.26 0.09
CA ILE A 10 -1.63 -8.47 -0.69
C ILE A 10 -0.90 -9.70 -0.15
N SER A 11 -0.59 -10.65 -1.04
CA SER A 11 0.22 -11.82 -0.70
C SER A 11 1.64 -11.69 -1.24
N PRO A 12 2.60 -12.53 -0.80
CA PRO A 12 4.00 -12.44 -1.25
C PRO A 12 4.18 -12.52 -2.78
N GLN A 13 3.30 -13.23 -3.48
CA GLN A 13 3.35 -13.33 -4.95
C GLN A 13 2.94 -12.04 -5.66
N ASP A 14 2.18 -11.16 -5.01
CA ASP A 14 1.65 -9.92 -5.57
C ASP A 14 2.63 -8.75 -5.42
N ILE A 15 3.66 -8.88 -4.56
CA ILE A 15 4.61 -7.81 -4.21
C ILE A 15 5.20 -7.14 -5.45
N SER A 16 5.60 -7.92 -6.46
CA SER A 16 6.22 -7.37 -7.68
C SER A 16 5.24 -6.48 -8.46
N PHE A 17 3.99 -6.92 -8.57
CA PHE A 17 2.93 -6.19 -9.25
C PHE A 17 2.53 -4.93 -8.46
N VAL A 18 2.29 -5.07 -7.15
CA VAL A 18 1.95 -3.95 -6.28
C VAL A 18 3.06 -2.91 -6.24
N ASN A 19 4.33 -3.33 -6.20
CA ASN A 19 5.46 -2.41 -6.28
C ASN A 19 5.42 -1.57 -7.56
N SER A 20 5.03 -2.16 -8.69
CA SER A 20 4.92 -1.44 -9.96
C SER A 20 3.80 -0.40 -9.91
N ILE A 21 2.66 -0.73 -9.31
CA ILE A 21 1.56 0.21 -9.07
C ILE A 21 2.02 1.35 -8.17
N LEU A 22 2.59 1.05 -7.00
CA LEU A 22 3.02 2.06 -6.03
C LEU A 22 4.13 2.96 -6.60
N ARG A 23 5.07 2.43 -7.40
CA ARG A 23 6.06 3.26 -8.11
C ARG A 23 5.43 4.23 -9.10
N SER A 24 4.36 3.83 -9.78
CA SER A 24 3.64 4.72 -10.71
C SER A 24 2.85 5.79 -9.96
N VAL A 25 2.20 5.41 -8.87
CA VAL A 25 1.21 6.23 -8.15
C VAL A 25 1.87 7.16 -7.13
N ILE A 26 2.86 6.68 -6.39
CA ILE A 26 3.55 7.40 -5.32
C ILE A 26 5.09 7.33 -5.46
N PRO A 27 5.68 7.75 -6.61
CA PRO A 27 7.12 7.61 -6.89
C PRO A 27 8.08 8.31 -5.91
N LYS A 28 7.57 9.25 -5.11
CA LYS A 28 8.35 10.03 -4.12
C LYS A 28 8.12 9.58 -2.67
N SER A 29 7.39 8.49 -2.49
CA SER A 29 7.11 7.88 -1.18
C SER A 29 7.94 6.61 -1.02
N SER A 30 8.15 6.20 0.22
CA SER A 30 8.73 4.89 0.56
C SER A 30 7.64 3.98 1.09
N TRP A 31 7.77 2.68 0.94
CA TRP A 31 6.82 1.73 1.52
C TRP A 31 7.48 0.40 1.85
N ASN A 32 6.88 -0.32 2.79
CA ASN A 32 7.26 -1.66 3.20
C ASN A 32 6.02 -2.53 3.35
N PHE A 33 6.18 -3.83 3.13
CA PHE A 33 5.14 -4.82 3.35
C PHE A 33 5.49 -5.64 4.60
N ASP A 34 4.54 -5.74 5.50
CA ASP A 34 4.60 -6.63 6.65
C ASP A 34 3.51 -7.69 6.47
N LEU A 35 3.92 -8.80 5.86
CA LEU A 35 3.04 -9.91 5.48
C LEU A 35 3.19 -11.11 6.41
N GLU A 36 3.92 -10.96 7.52
CA GLU A 36 4.17 -12.05 8.47
C GLU A 36 2.92 -12.37 9.30
N ASP A 37 2.03 -11.39 9.47
CA ASP A 37 0.74 -11.52 10.14
C ASP A 37 -0.43 -11.69 9.15
N CYS A 38 -1.54 -12.26 9.64
CA CYS A 38 -2.79 -12.41 8.87
C CYS A 38 -3.38 -11.09 8.34
N ASP A 39 -2.86 -9.95 8.82
CA ASP A 39 -3.36 -8.63 8.46
C ASP A 39 -2.72 -8.03 7.20
N HIS A 40 -1.68 -8.67 6.62
CA HIS A 40 -1.07 -8.27 5.33
C HIS A 40 -0.91 -6.74 5.20
N ILE A 41 -0.06 -6.18 6.04
CA ILE A 41 0.05 -4.74 6.23
C ILE A 41 0.94 -4.11 5.15
N LEU A 42 0.49 -3.00 4.58
CA LEU A 42 1.27 -2.09 3.75
C LEU A 42 1.52 -0.81 4.53
N ARG A 43 2.79 -0.46 4.75
CA ARG A 43 3.19 0.78 5.42
C ARG A 43 3.80 1.73 4.40
N VAL A 44 3.25 2.93 4.28
CA VAL A 44 3.70 3.95 3.31
C VAL A 44 4.13 5.21 4.04
N GLU A 45 5.34 5.68 3.76
CA GLU A 45 5.86 6.94 4.26
C GLU A 45 5.78 8.00 3.16
N SER A 46 5.05 9.08 3.42
CA SER A 46 4.91 10.17 2.46
C SER A 46 4.82 11.55 3.13
N LYS A 47 5.20 12.58 2.37
CA LYS A 47 5.01 13.98 2.76
C LYS A 47 3.60 14.50 2.42
N LYS A 48 2.87 13.80 1.54
CA LYS A 48 1.50 14.17 1.13
C LYS A 48 0.50 13.17 1.71
N ASN A 49 -0.77 13.55 1.75
CA ASN A 49 -1.84 12.59 1.99
C ASN A 49 -1.99 11.71 0.74
N ILE A 50 -1.65 10.42 0.89
CA ILE A 50 -1.68 9.44 -0.19
C ILE A 50 -2.77 8.39 -0.02
N THR A 51 -3.55 8.46 1.07
CA THR A 51 -4.51 7.44 1.50
C THR A 51 -5.48 7.06 0.40
N LYS A 52 -6.30 8.02 -0.06
CA LYS A 52 -7.30 7.77 -1.12
C LYS A 52 -6.65 7.29 -2.41
N LEU A 53 -5.47 7.82 -2.74
CA LEU A 53 -4.78 7.50 -3.97
C LEU A 53 -4.30 6.04 -3.97
N VAL A 54 -3.71 5.57 -2.86
CA VAL A 54 -3.26 4.19 -2.69
C VAL A 54 -4.46 3.24 -2.66
N GLN A 55 -5.49 3.55 -1.87
CA GLN A 55 -6.71 2.74 -1.79
C GLN A 55 -7.36 2.53 -3.16
N LEU A 56 -7.62 3.62 -3.90
CA LEU A 56 -8.31 3.54 -5.19
C LEU A 56 -7.51 2.74 -6.23
N ASN A 57 -6.19 2.89 -6.28
CA ASN A 57 -5.38 2.13 -7.25
C ASN A 57 -5.31 0.66 -6.88
N LEU A 58 -5.09 0.31 -5.61
CA LEU A 58 -5.05 -1.08 -5.19
C LEU A 58 -6.40 -1.78 -5.36
N GLN A 59 -7.50 -1.13 -4.99
CA GLN A 59 -8.85 -1.66 -5.16
C GLN A 59 -9.24 -1.83 -6.63
N ARG A 60 -8.86 -0.87 -7.50
CA ARG A 60 -9.09 -0.99 -8.95
C ARG A 60 -8.39 -2.22 -9.53
N ASP A 61 -7.21 -2.54 -9.02
CA ASP A 61 -6.39 -3.67 -9.45
C ASP A 61 -6.73 -4.98 -8.69
N GLY A 62 -7.82 -5.00 -7.92
CA GLY A 62 -8.40 -6.20 -7.31
C GLY A 62 -7.96 -6.52 -5.87
N PHE A 63 -7.21 -5.61 -5.22
CA PHE A 63 -6.76 -5.80 -3.84
C PHE A 63 -7.66 -5.08 -2.83
N GLU A 64 -7.93 -5.73 -1.70
CA GLU A 64 -8.47 -5.02 -0.55
C GLU A 64 -7.39 -4.07 -0.02
N CYS A 65 -7.80 -2.86 0.35
CA CYS A 65 -6.92 -1.84 0.90
C CYS A 65 -7.74 -0.88 1.77
N GLU A 66 -7.51 -0.94 3.07
CA GLU A 66 -8.19 -0.14 4.08
C GLU A 66 -7.14 0.55 4.96
N GLU A 67 -7.31 1.85 5.22
CA GLU A 67 -6.40 2.58 6.10
C GLU A 67 -6.66 2.22 7.56
N LEU A 68 -5.59 1.92 8.30
CA LEU A 68 -5.60 1.78 9.74
C LEU A 68 -5.10 3.10 10.35
N LEU A 69 -5.94 3.74 11.16
CA LEU A 69 -5.68 5.02 11.84
C LEU A 69 -4.72 4.87 13.03
#